data_AF-A0A7X8TRS8-F1
#
_entry.id   AF-A0A7X8TRS8-F1
#
_cell.length_a   1.000
_cell.length_b   1.000
_cell.length_c   1.000
_cell.angle_alpha   90.00
_cell.angle_beta   90.00
_cell.angle_gamma   90.00
#
_symmetry.space_group_name_H-M   'P 1'
#
loop_
_entity.id
_entity.type
_entity.pdbx_description
1 polymer ?
#
loop_
_entity_poly.entity_id
_entity_poly.type
_entity_poly.pdbx_seq_one_letter_code
_entity_poly.pdbx_strand_id
1 'polypeptide(L)' 'MLQKRTSGRPASDDKTIFAVYDQAKTYTNVSVAKQNGISLSTVSRFKRIVKNDPDRFQEYMTKEEYAVLKYKKDIKGK' A
#
# COMPACT_ATOMS: atom_id res chain seq x y z
N MET A 1 -27.76 25.44 -5.01
CA MET A 1 -28.50 24.19 -5.32
C MET A 1 -27.51 23.14 -5.78
N LEU A 2 -27.68 21.88 -5.35
CA LEU A 2 -27.22 20.64 -6.02
C LEU A 2 -25.68 20.37 -6.01
N GLN A 3 -25.09 19.24 -5.57
CA GLN A 3 -25.56 17.90 -5.20
C GLN A 3 -24.60 17.16 -4.25
N LYS A 4 -25.21 16.47 -3.27
CA LYS A 4 -25.00 15.09 -2.78
C LYS A 4 -23.60 14.56 -2.38
N ARG A 5 -23.55 14.19 -1.10
CA ARG A 5 -22.61 13.31 -0.40
C ARG A 5 -22.30 12.01 -1.16
N THR A 6 -21.03 11.64 -1.23
CA THR A 6 -20.59 10.24 -1.26
C THR A 6 -19.89 9.92 0.05
N SER A 7 -20.66 9.30 0.94
CA SER A 7 -20.21 8.46 2.03
C SER A 7 -19.24 7.37 1.54
N GLY A 8 -18.03 7.34 2.10
CA GLY A 8 -17.07 6.26 1.91
C GLY A 8 -15.74 6.68 2.54
N ARG A 9 -15.23 5.90 3.50
CA ARG A 9 -13.94 6.04 4.19
C ARG A 9 -12.87 6.74 3.31
N PRO A 10 -12.11 7.74 3.81
CA PRO A 10 -11.17 8.51 2.99
C PRO A 10 -10.29 7.55 2.18
N ALA A 11 -10.17 7.79 0.87
CA ALA A 11 -9.19 7.11 0.05
C ALA A 11 -7.85 7.34 0.76
N SER A 12 -7.29 6.30 1.38
CA SER A 12 -6.10 6.46 2.21
C SER A 12 -4.98 7.02 1.33
N ASP A 13 -4.38 8.12 1.75
CA ASP A 13 -3.32 8.80 1.01
C ASP A 13 -2.15 7.84 0.73
N ASP A 14 -1.39 8.09 -0.33
CA ASP A 14 -0.28 7.23 -0.78
C ASP A 14 0.76 7.02 0.32
N LYS A 15 0.98 8.05 1.12
CA LYS A 15 1.80 8.01 2.33
C LYS A 15 1.29 7.00 3.37
N THR A 16 -0.03 6.93 3.60
CA THR A 16 -0.63 5.96 4.53
C THR A 16 -0.55 4.54 3.97
N ILE A 17 -0.82 4.37 2.67
CA ILE A 17 -0.72 3.07 2.00
C ILE A 17 0.72 2.55 2.13
N PHE A 18 1.71 3.39 1.85
CA PHE A 18 3.11 3.03 1.94
C PHE A 18 3.57 2.78 3.39
N ALA A 19 3.16 3.61 4.35
CA ALA A 19 3.50 3.40 5.77
C ALA A 19 3.00 2.04 6.29
N VAL A 20 1.79 1.63 5.91
CA VAL A 20 1.26 0.31 6.26
C VAL A 20 2.04 -0.81 5.57
N TYR A 21 2.43 -0.61 4.31
CA TYR A 21 3.29 -1.57 3.59
C TYR A 21 4.65 -1.73 4.29
N ASP A 22 5.27 -0.63 4.71
CA ASP A 22 6.58 -0.64 5.35
C ASP A 22 6.55 -1.32 6.73
N GLN A 23 5.55 -0.99 7.56
CA GLN A 23 5.33 -1.71 8.83
C GLN A 23 5.12 -3.21 8.61
N ALA A 24 4.42 -3.60 7.53
CA ALA A 24 4.16 -4.98 7.20
C ALA A 24 5.33 -5.73 6.54
N LYS A 25 6.52 -5.12 6.46
CA LYS A 25 7.81 -5.80 6.21
C LYS A 25 8.39 -6.39 7.50
N THR A 26 8.21 -5.70 8.62
CA THR A 26 8.80 -6.08 9.91
C THR A 26 7.82 -6.83 10.80
N TYR A 27 6.54 -6.43 10.79
CA TYR A 27 5.51 -6.99 11.66
C TYR A 27 4.50 -7.85 10.90
N THR A 28 3.81 -8.73 11.62
CA THR A 28 2.74 -9.53 11.04
C THR A 28 1.59 -8.65 10.55
N ASN A 29 0.90 -9.07 9.47
CA ASN A 29 -0.25 -8.33 8.95
C ASN A 29 -1.36 -8.14 10.01
N VAL A 30 -1.48 -9.08 10.97
CA VAL A 30 -2.45 -9.00 12.07
C VAL A 30 -2.07 -7.89 13.04
N SER A 31 -0.79 -7.79 13.42
CA SER A 31 -0.30 -6.72 14.30
C SER A 31 -0.46 -5.35 13.66
N VAL A 32 -0.09 -5.22 12.38
CA VAL A 32 -0.22 -3.97 11.61
C VAL A 32 -1.68 -3.55 11.48
N ALA A 33 -2.58 -4.50 11.21
CA ALA A 33 -4.03 -4.24 11.13
C ALA A 33 -4.57 -3.69 12.46
N LYS A 34 -4.20 -4.31 13.59
CA LYS A 34 -4.60 -3.87 14.93
C LYS A 34 -4.06 -2.48 15.26
N GLN A 35 -2.77 -2.23 15.04
CA GLN A 35 -2.14 -0.93 15.34
C GLN A 35 -2.72 0.23 14.54
N ASN A 36 -3.08 0.00 13.28
CA ASN A 36 -3.62 1.03 12.40
C ASN A 36 -5.17 1.13 12.44
N GLY A 37 -5.85 0.30 13.24
CA GLY A 37 -7.32 0.28 13.28
C GLY A 37 -7.98 -0.08 11.95
N ILE A 38 -7.32 -0.92 11.14
CA ILE A 38 -7.80 -1.35 9.82
C ILE A 38 -8.01 -2.86 9.77
N SER A 39 -8.76 -3.33 8.77
CA SER A 39 -8.95 -4.76 8.56
C SER A 39 -7.70 -5.39 7.96
N LEU A 40 -7.53 -6.71 8.20
CA LEU A 40 -6.47 -7.51 7.57
C LEU A 40 -6.56 -7.49 6.04
N SER A 41 -7.77 -7.42 5.49
CA SER A 41 -8.01 -7.27 4.06
C SER A 41 -7.48 -5.94 3.50
N THR A 42 -7.58 -4.86 4.27
CA THR A 42 -7.01 -3.55 3.90
C THR A 42 -5.49 -3.60 3.87
N VAL A 43 -4.84 -4.20 4.88
CA VAL A 43 -3.37 -4.40 4.88
C VAL A 43 -2.94 -5.17 3.64
N SER A 44 -3.64 -6.26 3.33
CA SER A 44 -3.35 -7.09 2.15
C SER A 44 -3.56 -6.32 0.84
N ARG A 45 -4.61 -5.49 0.77
CA ARG A 45 -4.87 -4.62 -0.39
C ARG A 45 -3.78 -3.58 -0.57
N PHE A 46 -3.34 -2.90 0.49
CA PHE A 46 -2.26 -1.91 0.43
C PHE A 46 -0.94 -2.54 -0.02
N LYS A 47 -0.57 -3.69 0.54
CA LYS A 47 0.61 -4.45 0.09
C LYS A 47 0.54 -4.81 -1.40
N ARG A 48 -0.65 -5.13 -1.91
CA ARG A 48 -0.83 -5.44 -3.34
C ARG A 48 -0.70 -4.20 -4.21
N ILE A 49 -1.28 -3.06 -3.81
CA ILE A 49 -1.19 -1.80 -4.54
C ILE A 49 0.28 -1.40 -4.71
N VAL A 50 1.06 -1.38 -3.63
CA VAL A 50 2.49 -1.01 -3.65
C VAL A 50 3.32 -1.93 -4.55
N LYS A 51 3.03 -3.24 -4.55
CA LYS A 51 3.76 -4.22 -5.38
C LYS A 51 3.40 -4.16 -6.87
N ASN A 52 2.14 -3.85 -7.18
CA ASN A 52 1.66 -3.81 -8.56
C ASN A 52 2.05 -2.50 -9.27
N ASP A 53 2.12 -1.43 -8.50
CA ASP A 53 2.38 -0.08 -8.99
C ASP A 53 3.45 0.63 -8.14
N PRO A 54 4.70 0.12 -8.15
CA PRO A 54 5.79 0.70 -7.35
C PRO A 54 6.18 2.12 -7.79
N ASP A 55 5.91 2.50 -9.05
CA ASP A 55 6.20 3.82 -9.60
C ASP A 55 5.43 4.92 -8.85
N ARG A 56 4.18 4.64 -8.45
CA ARG A 56 3.36 5.54 -7.62
C ARG A 56 3.98 5.84 -6.24
N PHE A 57 4.79 4.94 -5.69
CA PHE A 57 5.36 5.06 -4.35
C PHE A 57 6.86 5.34 -4.36
N GLN A 58 7.44 5.64 -5.53
CA GLN A 58 8.88 5.82 -5.71
C GLN A 58 9.47 6.87 -4.75
N GLU A 59 8.74 7.94 -4.44
CA GLU A 59 9.16 9.01 -3.53
C GLU A 59 9.29 8.55 -2.06
N TYR A 60 8.59 7.48 -1.67
CA TYR A 60 8.59 6.96 -0.30
C TYR A 60 9.54 5.76 -0.11
N MET A 61 10.10 5.23 -1.19
CA MET A 61 10.94 4.03 -1.20
C MET A 61 12.42 4.35 -1.25
N THR A 62 13.24 3.42 -0.74
CA THR A 62 14.66 3.42 -1.09
C THR A 62 14.86 2.97 -2.55
N LYS A 63 15.98 3.39 -3.16
CA LYS A 63 16.34 2.98 -4.54
C LYS A 63 16.40 1.46 -4.69
N GLU A 64 16.90 0.77 -3.67
CA GLU A 64 17.02 -0.69 -3.64
C GLU A 64 15.65 -1.38 -3.60
N GLU A 65 14.75 -0.91 -2.74
CA GLU A 65 13.39 -1.46 -2.64
C GLU A 65 12.60 -1.28 -3.93
N TYR A 66 12.68 -0.08 -4.52
CA TYR A 66 12.05 0.19 -5.80
C TYR A 66 12.58 -0.75 -6.90
N ALA A 67 13.90 -0.93 -6.99
CA ALA A 67 14.52 -1.83 -7.95
C ALA A 67 14.06 -3.29 -7.77
N VAL A 68 13.99 -3.77 -6.53
CA VAL A 68 13.51 -5.14 -6.21
C VAL A 68 12.05 -5.33 -6.60
N LEU A 69 11.19 -4.35 -6.32
CA LEU A 69 9.76 -4.44 -6.66
C LEU A 69 9.52 -4.37 -8.17
N LYS A 70 10.26 -3.50 -8.87
CA LYS A 70 10.19 -3.38 -10.33
C LYS A 70 10.66 -4.66 -11.01
N TYR A 71 11.83 -5.18 -10.65
CA TYR A 71 12.36 -6.43 -11.20
C TYR A 71 11.42 -7.63 -11.00
N LYS A 72 10.77 -7.73 -9.83
CA LYS A 72 9.76 -8.79 -9.57
C LYS A 72 8.54 -8.66 -10.48
N LYS A 73 8.14 -7.45 -10.87
CA LYS A 73 7.05 -7.20 -11.83
C LYS A 73 7.47 -7.65 -13.24
N ASP A 74 8.70 -7.33 -13.64
CA ASP A 74 9.24 -7.68 -14.95
C ASP A 74 9.38 -9.20 -15.16
N ILE A 75 9.76 -9.97 -14.12
CA ILE A 75 9.86 -11.44 -14.21
C ILE A 75 8.48 -12.10 -14.35
N LYS A 76 7.46 -11.60 -13.64
CA LYS A 76 6.13 -12.23 -13.61
C LYS A 76 5.33 -12.02 -14.90
N GLY A 77 5.78 -11.11 -15.77
CA GLY A 77 5.18 -10.85 -17.08
C GLY A 77 5.70 -11.71 -18.23
N LYS A 78 6.59 -12.68 -17.97
CA LYS A 78 7.08 -13.66 -18.95
C LYS A 78 6.38 -15.00 -18.84
#